data_AF-E2EAH3-F1
#
_entry.id   AF-E2EAH3-F1
#
_cell.length_a   1.000
_cell.length_b   1.000
_cell.length_c   1.000
_cell.angle_alpha   90.00
_cell.angle_beta   90.00
_cell.angle_gamma   90.00
#
_symmetry.space_group_name_H-M   'P 1'
#
loop_
_entity.id
_entity.type
_entity.pdbx_description
1 polymer ?
#
loop_
_entity_poly.entity_id
_entity_poly.type
_entity_poly.pdbx_seq_one_letter_code
_entity_poly.pdbx_strand_id
1 'polypeptide(L)'
;AFILTSLGFGQKGGQVVGVAPKYFFATLDEDVYKDYRVRVTKRSKVADRAYAKALMSNAIVKVQDHSPYQQEDQSRIFMDPLSRITEFAETGSYHFDAKDIRNVADVKARLSRIVRGERLNAQPDAASGLAQAANSAQAWIERQTNGRSSLNISTVGIDLVDLSAFSAHENETFIERNFTDQEQEFARQSLDQKMAFASRWAAKEAVFKCLQTQTKGAGAAMKDIEIVKSADAPKVKLHNDCIRAARKAGLEDIQLSISHGEDCLIAVAIGIAENRPARYTL
;
A
#
# COMPACT_ATOMS: atom_id res chain seq x y z
N ALA A 1 15.09 19.78 26.07
CA ALA A 1 14.60 18.69 26.93
C ALA A 1 14.54 19.20 28.36
N PHE A 2 13.77 18.58 29.23
CA PHE A 2 13.77 18.87 30.67
C PHE A 2 13.99 17.57 31.46
N ILE A 3 14.53 17.68 32.67
CA ILE A 3 14.66 16.57 33.61
C ILE A 3 13.85 16.92 34.86
N LEU A 4 12.93 16.04 35.23
CA LEU A 4 12.20 16.11 36.49
C LEU A 4 12.75 15.03 37.41
N THR A 5 13.29 15.43 38.56
CA THR A 5 13.76 14.49 39.59
C THR A 5 12.87 14.60 40.81
N SER A 6 12.44 13.46 41.35
CA SER A 6 11.65 13.38 42.58
C SER A 6 12.31 12.39 43.55
N LEU A 7 12.37 12.76 44.83
CA LEU A 7 12.95 11.96 45.90
C LEU A 7 11.93 11.89 47.05
N GLY A 8 11.36 10.70 47.26
CA GLY A 8 10.42 10.42 48.34
C GLY A 8 11.06 9.67 49.50
N PHE A 9 10.40 9.72 50.66
CA PHE A 9 10.75 8.88 51.82
C PHE A 9 10.76 7.40 51.45
N GLY A 10 11.65 6.62 52.09
CA GLY A 10 11.82 5.20 51.80
C GLY A 10 12.67 4.90 50.56
N GLN A 11 13.66 5.76 50.24
CA GLN A 11 14.59 5.61 49.13
C GLN A 11 13.90 5.49 47.75
N LYS A 12 12.75 6.16 47.58
CA LYS A 12 12.03 6.20 46.30
C LYS A 12 12.51 7.39 45.48
N GLY A 13 13.54 7.17 44.68
CA GLY A 13 13.98 8.13 43.66
C GLY A 13 13.35 7.83 42.30
N GLY A 14 12.96 8.88 41.59
CA GLY A 14 12.47 8.79 40.20
C GLY A 14 12.98 9.95 39.37
N GLN A 15 13.35 9.68 38.13
CA GLN A 15 13.72 10.68 37.14
C GLN A 15 12.87 10.51 35.88
N VAL A 16 12.41 11.63 35.32
CA VAL A 16 11.70 11.69 34.04
C VAL A 16 12.41 12.67 33.14
N VAL A 17 12.73 12.24 31.93
CA VAL A 17 13.29 13.10 30.89
C VAL A 17 12.20 13.43 29.87
N GLY A 18 11.86 14.71 29.74
CA GLY A 18 10.91 15.20 28.75
C GLY A 18 11.62 15.75 27.52
N VAL A 19 11.32 15.18 26.35
CA VAL A 19 11.80 15.67 25.05
C VAL A 19 10.69 16.49 24.39
N ALA A 20 11.07 17.56 23.67
CA ALA A 20 10.08 18.41 23.00
C ALA A 20 9.38 17.62 21.88
N PRO A 21 8.05 17.70 21.74
CA PRO A 21 7.29 16.91 20.77
C PRO A 21 7.64 17.24 19.31
N LYS A 22 8.25 18.41 19.05
CA LYS A 22 8.75 18.77 17.71
C LYS A 22 9.72 17.75 17.12
N TYR A 23 10.50 17.06 17.96
CA TYR A 23 11.43 16.03 17.48
C TYR A 23 10.71 14.77 17.02
N PHE A 24 9.54 14.45 17.59
CA PHE A 24 8.70 13.35 17.10
C PHE A 24 8.06 13.70 15.74
N PHE A 25 7.61 14.95 15.56
CA PHE A 25 7.06 15.35 14.26
C PHE A 25 8.11 15.41 13.14
N ALA A 26 9.38 15.61 13.50
CA ALA A 26 10.48 15.56 12.54
C ALA A 26 10.77 14.15 11.98
N THR A 27 10.25 13.08 12.60
CA THR A 27 10.41 11.71 12.12
C THR A 27 9.27 11.23 11.22
N LEU A 28 8.27 12.08 10.96
CA LEU A 28 7.09 11.73 10.15
C LEU A 28 7.20 12.35 8.77
N ASP A 29 6.60 11.68 7.78
CA ASP A 29 6.45 12.22 6.44
C ASP A 29 5.56 13.47 6.44
N GLU A 30 5.78 14.36 5.47
CA GLU A 30 5.10 15.65 5.40
C GLU A 30 3.58 15.50 5.26
N ASP A 31 3.13 14.52 4.48
CA ASP A 31 1.70 14.26 4.27
C ASP A 31 1.02 13.74 5.53
N VAL A 32 1.66 12.81 6.26
CA VAL A 32 1.17 12.29 7.54
C VAL A 32 1.07 13.40 8.58
N TYR A 33 2.05 14.30 8.60
CA TYR A 33 2.04 15.46 9.50
C TYR A 33 0.94 16.46 9.15
N LYS A 34 0.73 16.78 7.86
CA LYS A 34 -0.35 17.66 7.41
C LYS A 34 -1.71 17.12 7.82
N ASP A 35 -1.94 15.83 7.60
CA ASP A 35 -3.16 15.12 8.00
C ASP A 35 -3.40 15.17 9.52
N TYR A 36 -2.36 14.88 10.29
CA TYR A 36 -2.43 14.98 11.74
C TYR A 36 -2.79 16.40 12.19
N ARG A 37 -2.17 17.43 11.60
CA ARG A 37 -2.41 18.84 11.93
C ARG A 37 -3.86 19.24 11.69
N VAL A 38 -4.46 18.79 10.58
CA VAL A 38 -5.88 19.04 10.29
C VAL A 38 -6.78 18.40 11.34
N ARG A 39 -6.54 17.13 11.69
CA ARG A 39 -7.31 16.41 12.73
C ARG A 39 -7.21 17.09 14.10
N VAL A 40 -6.01 17.50 14.51
CA VAL A 40 -5.79 18.18 15.80
C VAL A 40 -6.47 19.55 15.83
N THR A 41 -6.37 20.32 14.76
CA THR A 41 -7.01 21.64 14.69
C THR A 41 -8.54 21.53 14.78
N LYS A 42 -9.13 20.55 14.09
CA LYS A 42 -10.57 20.25 14.20
C LYS A 42 -10.94 19.86 15.64
N ARG A 43 -10.15 18.99 16.27
CA ARG A 43 -10.38 18.55 17.66
C ARG A 43 -10.25 19.69 18.66
N SER A 44 -9.26 20.57 18.52
CA SER A 44 -9.04 21.72 19.42
C SER A 44 -10.26 22.64 19.43
N LYS A 45 -10.76 23.02 18.25
CA LYS A 45 -11.96 23.87 18.13
C LYS A 45 -13.18 23.28 18.83
N VAL A 46 -13.39 21.96 18.70
CA VAL A 46 -14.48 21.25 19.37
C VAL A 46 -14.27 21.22 20.89
N ALA A 47 -13.04 20.92 21.34
CA ALA A 47 -12.68 20.86 22.74
C ALA A 47 -12.82 22.22 23.44
N ASP A 48 -12.36 23.31 22.80
CA ASP A 48 -12.42 24.67 23.35
C ASP A 48 -13.88 25.10 23.56
N ARG A 49 -14.76 24.81 22.58
CA ARG A 49 -16.20 25.05 22.68
C ARG A 49 -16.84 24.22 23.79
N ALA A 50 -16.49 22.93 23.89
CA ALA A 50 -17.02 22.04 24.92
C ALA A 50 -16.57 22.47 26.32
N TYR A 51 -15.31 22.88 26.47
CA TYR A 51 -14.75 23.37 27.73
C TYR A 51 -15.40 24.67 28.18
N ALA A 52 -15.54 25.66 27.27
CA ALA A 52 -16.24 26.91 27.59
C ALA A 52 -17.69 26.66 28.04
N LYS A 53 -18.43 25.78 27.34
CA LYS A 53 -19.78 25.37 27.73
C LYS A 53 -19.78 24.72 29.12
N ALA A 54 -18.85 23.82 29.38
CA ALA A 54 -18.76 23.08 30.63
C ALA A 54 -18.40 23.97 31.82
N LEU A 55 -17.53 24.96 31.62
CA LEU A 55 -17.18 25.96 32.63
C LEU A 55 -18.39 26.84 32.98
N MET A 56 -19.14 27.31 31.98
CA MET A 56 -20.34 28.12 32.20
C MET A 56 -21.47 27.34 32.89
N SER A 57 -21.58 26.03 32.63
CA SER A 57 -22.61 25.17 33.21
C SER A 57 -22.17 24.44 34.49
N ASN A 58 -20.99 24.75 35.06
CA ASN A 58 -20.39 24.03 36.19
C ASN A 58 -20.37 22.50 36.02
N ALA A 59 -20.20 22.01 34.78
CA ALA A 59 -20.27 20.60 34.42
C ALA A 59 -18.99 20.15 33.69
N ILE A 60 -17.83 20.59 34.17
CA ILE A 60 -16.51 20.17 33.66
C ILE A 60 -16.35 18.66 33.83
N VAL A 61 -16.80 18.13 34.98
CA VAL A 61 -16.83 16.69 35.23
C VAL A 61 -18.26 16.20 35.05
N LYS A 62 -18.43 15.20 34.19
CA LYS A 62 -19.69 14.46 34.02
C LYS A 62 -19.41 13.00 34.32
N VAL A 63 -20.06 12.48 35.35
CA VAL A 63 -19.95 11.06 35.73
C VAL A 63 -20.71 10.24 34.70
N GLN A 64 -20.15 9.11 34.28
CA GLN A 64 -20.83 8.17 33.42
C GLN A 64 -21.74 7.27 34.26
N ASP A 65 -23.02 7.16 33.87
CA ASP A 65 -24.01 6.40 34.65
C ASP A 65 -24.00 4.90 34.35
N HIS A 66 -23.45 4.50 33.20
CA HIS A 66 -23.39 3.11 32.74
C HIS A 66 -22.14 2.85 31.92
N SER A 67 -21.74 1.57 31.85
CA SER A 67 -20.63 1.14 31.01
C SER A 67 -21.00 1.26 29.52
N PRO A 68 -20.01 1.40 28.62
CA PRO A 68 -20.24 1.46 27.18
C PRO A 68 -20.72 0.12 26.57
N TYR A 69 -20.89 -0.93 27.37
CA TYR A 69 -21.34 -2.26 26.97
C TYR A 69 -22.43 -2.78 27.90
N GLN A 70 -23.20 -3.74 27.40
CA GLN A 70 -24.17 -4.50 28.18
C GLN A 70 -23.47 -5.63 28.96
N GLN A 71 -24.03 -6.02 30.10
CA GLN A 71 -23.42 -7.04 30.98
C GLN A 71 -23.30 -8.41 30.29
N GLU A 72 -24.20 -8.72 29.36
CA GLU A 72 -24.23 -9.98 28.59
C GLU A 72 -23.04 -10.14 27.62
N ASP A 73 -22.47 -9.02 27.17
CA ASP A 73 -21.38 -9.00 26.20
C ASP A 73 -20.01 -8.74 26.83
N GLN A 74 -19.96 -8.41 28.13
CA GLN A 74 -18.76 -8.04 28.87
C GLN A 74 -17.62 -9.05 28.67
N SER A 75 -17.89 -10.34 28.88
CA SER A 75 -16.87 -11.39 28.77
C SER A 75 -16.31 -11.48 27.34
N ARG A 76 -17.14 -11.28 26.32
CA ARG A 76 -16.71 -11.36 24.92
C ARG A 76 -15.83 -10.18 24.53
N ILE A 77 -16.21 -8.97 24.96
CA ILE A 77 -15.43 -7.74 24.73
C ILE A 77 -14.06 -7.83 25.39
N PHE A 78 -13.99 -8.28 26.64
CA PHE A 78 -12.73 -8.37 27.38
C PHE A 78 -11.77 -9.41 26.80
N MET A 79 -12.31 -10.43 26.13
CA MET A 79 -11.52 -11.46 25.45
C MET A 79 -11.16 -11.09 24.01
N ASP A 80 -11.70 -10.00 23.45
CA ASP A 80 -11.36 -9.50 22.12
C ASP A 80 -10.50 -8.21 22.19
N PRO A 81 -9.18 -8.29 21.92
CA PRO A 81 -8.30 -7.12 21.92
C PRO A 81 -8.60 -6.11 20.80
N LEU A 82 -9.42 -6.51 19.81
CA LEU A 82 -9.78 -5.70 18.64
C LEU A 82 -11.15 -5.04 18.76
N SER A 83 -11.89 -5.33 19.82
CA SER A 83 -13.18 -4.71 20.09
C SER A 83 -13.01 -3.18 20.24
N ARG A 84 -13.88 -2.41 19.59
CA ARG A 84 -13.87 -0.93 19.62
C ARG A 84 -15.29 -0.40 19.78
N ILE A 85 -15.39 0.79 20.35
CA ILE A 85 -16.65 1.53 20.47
C ILE A 85 -16.97 2.26 19.18
N THR A 86 -18.26 2.36 18.86
CA THR A 86 -18.80 3.11 17.74
C THR A 86 -19.71 4.23 18.24
N GLU A 87 -19.80 5.30 17.47
CA GLU A 87 -20.69 6.43 17.78
C GLU A 87 -22.12 6.08 17.37
N PHE A 88 -23.05 6.09 18.32
CA PHE A 88 -24.46 5.97 18.04
C PHE A 88 -25.00 7.34 17.62
N ALA A 89 -25.34 7.48 16.33
CA ALA A 89 -25.75 8.75 15.72
C ALA A 89 -26.99 9.39 16.37
N GLU A 90 -27.84 8.58 17.02
CA GLU A 90 -29.09 9.01 17.65
C GLU A 90 -28.86 9.72 18.99
N THR A 91 -27.87 9.27 19.77
CA THR A 91 -27.57 9.76 21.11
C THR A 91 -26.27 10.55 21.19
N GLY A 92 -25.41 10.46 20.17
CA GLY A 92 -24.04 10.97 20.19
C GLY A 92 -23.17 10.30 21.26
N SER A 93 -23.59 9.14 21.78
CA SER A 93 -22.86 8.36 22.78
C SER A 93 -22.05 7.24 22.12
N TYR A 94 -20.99 6.81 22.79
CA TYR A 94 -20.12 5.75 22.29
C TYR A 94 -20.41 4.44 23.01
N HIS A 95 -20.82 3.42 22.26
CA HIS A 95 -21.14 2.09 22.79
C HIS A 95 -20.49 0.99 21.94
N PHE A 96 -20.35 -0.20 22.51
CA PHE A 96 -20.02 -1.38 21.72
C PHE A 96 -21.27 -1.87 20.99
N ASP A 97 -21.16 -2.07 19.67
CA ASP A 97 -22.22 -2.73 18.89
C ASP A 97 -22.10 -4.24 19.06
N ALA A 98 -23.18 -4.90 19.50
CA ALA A 98 -23.27 -6.35 19.61
C ALA A 98 -22.95 -7.07 18.28
N LYS A 99 -23.14 -6.41 17.13
CA LYS A 99 -22.77 -6.93 15.80
C LYS A 99 -21.26 -6.97 15.54
N ASP A 100 -20.50 -6.11 16.20
CA ASP A 100 -19.05 -6.04 16.10
C ASP A 100 -18.34 -6.88 17.17
N ILE A 101 -19.09 -7.37 18.17
CA ILE A 101 -18.63 -8.29 19.21
C ILE A 101 -18.70 -9.72 18.66
N ARG A 102 -17.62 -10.17 18.01
CA ARG A 102 -17.58 -11.45 17.27
C ARG A 102 -16.83 -12.55 18.00
N ASN A 103 -17.14 -13.80 17.63
CA ASN A 103 -16.58 -15.02 18.22
C ASN A 103 -15.05 -15.11 18.08
N VAL A 104 -14.42 -15.77 19.07
CA VAL A 104 -12.97 -15.96 19.24
C VAL A 104 -12.24 -16.50 17.99
N ALA A 105 -12.91 -17.27 17.13
CA ALA A 105 -12.34 -17.77 15.88
C ALA A 105 -12.02 -16.66 14.86
N ASP A 106 -12.81 -15.59 14.84
CA ASP A 106 -12.61 -14.41 13.97
C ASP A 106 -11.43 -13.55 14.48
N VAL A 107 -11.22 -13.53 15.80
CA VAL A 107 -10.13 -12.78 16.46
C VAL A 107 -8.75 -13.30 16.06
N LYS A 108 -8.53 -14.63 16.03
CA LYS A 108 -7.24 -15.22 15.61
C LYS A 108 -6.93 -14.92 14.14
N ALA A 109 -7.94 -14.97 13.28
CA ALA A 109 -7.81 -14.61 11.87
C ALA A 109 -7.43 -13.13 11.73
N ARG A 110 -8.12 -12.22 12.43
CA ARG A 110 -7.81 -10.77 12.42
C ARG A 110 -6.44 -10.44 13.00
N LEU A 111 -6.05 -11.04 14.12
CA LEU A 111 -4.71 -10.87 14.69
C LEU A 111 -3.63 -11.30 13.69
N SER A 112 -3.84 -12.41 12.98
CA SER A 112 -2.92 -12.85 11.93
C SER A 112 -2.84 -11.87 10.75
N ARG A 113 -3.93 -11.15 10.45
CA ARG A 113 -3.97 -10.08 9.44
C ARG A 113 -3.26 -8.81 9.89
N ILE A 114 -3.41 -8.41 11.16
CA ILE A 114 -2.68 -7.26 11.74
C ILE A 114 -1.18 -7.51 11.77
N VAL A 115 -0.76 -8.72 12.18
CA VAL A 115 0.67 -9.10 12.21
C VAL A 115 1.27 -9.05 10.80
N ARG A 116 0.44 -9.19 9.76
CA ARG A 116 0.81 -9.01 8.35
C ARG A 116 0.68 -7.56 7.85
N GLY A 117 0.34 -6.61 8.73
CA GLY A 117 0.25 -5.19 8.41
C GLY A 117 -1.12 -4.71 7.90
N GLU A 118 -2.15 -5.55 7.87
CA GLU A 118 -3.47 -5.19 7.33
C GLU A 118 -4.29 -4.34 8.33
N ARG A 119 -4.90 -3.24 7.84
CA ARG A 119 -5.73 -2.34 8.66
C ARG A 119 -7.11 -2.95 8.93
N LEU A 120 -7.44 -3.11 10.22
CA LEU A 120 -8.64 -3.82 10.70
C LEU A 120 -10.00 -3.15 10.48
N ASN A 121 -10.01 -1.83 10.22
CA ASN A 121 -11.24 -1.05 10.03
C ASN A 121 -11.44 -0.67 8.56
N ALA A 122 -10.74 -1.32 7.64
CA ALA A 122 -11.10 -1.27 6.24
C ALA A 122 -12.43 -2.04 6.08
N GLN A 123 -13.40 -1.45 5.39
CA GLN A 123 -14.64 -2.14 5.02
C GLN A 123 -14.31 -3.51 4.39
N PRO A 124 -15.22 -4.51 4.42
CA PRO A 124 -14.96 -5.88 3.93
C PRO A 124 -14.55 -5.97 2.44
N ASP A 125 -14.58 -4.84 1.73
CA ASP A 125 -14.32 -4.71 0.31
C ASP A 125 -12.89 -4.24 -0.01
N ALA A 126 -12.12 -3.83 1.00
CA ALA A 126 -10.72 -3.44 0.83
C ALA A 126 -9.83 -4.64 1.20
N ALA A 127 -9.72 -5.58 0.26
CA ALA A 127 -8.56 -6.47 0.20
C ALA A 127 -7.30 -5.61 0.37
N SER A 128 -6.28 -6.08 1.13
CA SER A 128 -5.00 -5.38 1.23
C SER A 128 -4.56 -4.89 -0.15
N GLY A 129 -3.90 -3.72 -0.26
CA GLY A 129 -3.53 -3.14 -1.57
C GLY A 129 -2.89 -4.18 -2.50
N LEU A 130 -2.07 -5.06 -1.91
CA LEU A 130 -1.54 -6.27 -2.53
C LEU A 130 -2.60 -7.24 -3.08
N ALA A 131 -3.58 -7.65 -2.27
CA ALA A 131 -4.64 -8.55 -2.69
C ALA A 131 -5.53 -7.94 -3.78
N GLN A 132 -5.80 -6.63 -3.75
CA GLN A 132 -6.53 -5.95 -4.83
C GLN A 132 -5.74 -5.94 -6.14
N ALA A 133 -4.44 -5.62 -6.08
CA ALA A 133 -3.55 -5.67 -7.23
C ALA A 133 -3.42 -7.11 -7.77
N ALA A 134 -3.33 -8.10 -6.88
CA ALA A 134 -3.22 -9.51 -7.25
C ALA A 134 -4.48 -10.06 -7.90
N ASN A 135 -5.67 -9.72 -7.39
CA ASN A 135 -6.95 -10.13 -7.98
C ASN A 135 -7.13 -9.53 -9.38
N SER A 136 -6.76 -8.25 -9.56
CA SER A 136 -6.78 -7.59 -10.88
C SER A 136 -5.82 -8.26 -11.86
N ALA A 137 -4.61 -8.61 -11.41
CA ALA A 137 -3.63 -9.32 -12.21
C ALA A 137 -4.11 -10.73 -12.58
N GLN A 138 -4.70 -11.48 -11.64
CA GLN A 138 -5.28 -12.80 -11.87
C GLN A 138 -6.40 -12.73 -12.92
N ALA A 139 -7.36 -11.81 -12.77
CA ALA A 139 -8.45 -11.65 -13.72
C ALA A 139 -7.94 -11.28 -15.13
N TRP A 140 -6.84 -10.53 -15.23
CA TRP A 140 -6.22 -10.24 -16.52
C TRP A 140 -5.55 -11.49 -17.13
N ILE A 141 -4.81 -12.27 -16.34
CA ILE A 141 -4.18 -13.52 -16.81
C ILE A 141 -5.25 -14.49 -17.32
N GLU A 142 -6.33 -14.70 -16.56
CA GLU A 142 -7.44 -15.59 -16.92
C GLU A 142 -8.09 -15.18 -18.25
N ARG A 143 -8.23 -13.87 -18.53
CA ARG A 143 -8.73 -13.38 -19.82
C ARG A 143 -7.80 -13.72 -20.98
N GLN A 144 -6.48 -13.68 -20.76
CA GLN A 144 -5.52 -14.03 -21.82
C GLN A 144 -5.46 -15.54 -22.07
N THR A 145 -5.65 -16.37 -21.03
CA THR A 145 -5.57 -17.83 -21.15
C THR A 145 -6.88 -18.48 -21.60
N ASN A 146 -8.05 -18.00 -21.15
CA ASN A 146 -9.34 -18.66 -21.39
C ASN A 146 -10.03 -18.27 -22.71
N GLY A 147 -9.58 -17.20 -23.39
CA GLY A 147 -10.24 -16.66 -24.58
C GLY A 147 -9.51 -16.88 -25.92
N ARG A 148 -8.27 -17.39 -25.91
CA ARG A 148 -7.43 -17.56 -27.11
C ARG A 148 -6.74 -18.91 -27.12
N SER A 149 -7.45 -19.95 -27.55
CA SER A 149 -6.91 -21.30 -27.83
C SER A 149 -5.81 -21.34 -28.91
N SER A 150 -5.38 -20.18 -29.44
CA SER A 150 -4.36 -20.02 -30.47
C SER A 150 -3.13 -19.19 -30.06
N LEU A 151 -3.07 -18.64 -28.84
CA LEU A 151 -1.86 -17.96 -28.35
C LEU A 151 -0.89 -18.96 -27.74
N ASN A 152 0.28 -19.13 -28.35
CA ASN A 152 1.38 -19.87 -27.76
C ASN A 152 2.07 -19.00 -26.71
N ILE A 153 1.53 -19.01 -25.49
CA ILE A 153 2.19 -18.41 -24.33
C ILE A 153 3.48 -19.19 -24.07
N SER A 154 4.62 -18.48 -24.16
CA SER A 154 5.95 -19.08 -23.99
C SER A 154 6.55 -18.76 -22.63
N THR A 155 6.49 -17.50 -22.23
CA THR A 155 7.14 -17.01 -21.01
C THR A 155 6.26 -16.03 -20.24
N VAL A 156 6.55 -15.88 -18.96
CA VAL A 156 5.87 -14.93 -18.07
C VAL A 156 6.91 -14.21 -17.23
N GLY A 157 6.64 -12.94 -16.93
CA GLY A 157 7.39 -12.15 -15.97
C GLY A 157 6.44 -11.40 -15.05
N ILE A 158 6.71 -11.43 -13.75
CA ILE A 158 5.96 -10.69 -12.74
C ILE A 158 6.92 -9.85 -11.91
N ASP A 159 6.52 -8.62 -11.63
CA ASP A 159 7.23 -7.75 -10.71
C ASP A 159 6.27 -6.98 -9.82
N LEU A 160 6.74 -6.69 -8.60
CA LEU A 160 6.01 -5.96 -7.59
C LEU A 160 6.88 -4.82 -7.09
N VAL A 161 6.28 -3.62 -7.02
CA VAL A 161 6.91 -2.44 -6.43
C VAL A 161 6.09 -1.99 -5.24
N ASP A 162 6.73 -1.93 -4.08
CA ASP A 162 6.20 -1.26 -2.89
C ASP A 162 6.35 0.25 -3.07
N LEU A 163 5.23 0.96 -3.07
CA LEU A 163 5.21 2.41 -3.26
C LEU A 163 5.87 3.15 -2.09
N SER A 164 5.80 2.62 -0.88
CA SER A 164 6.44 3.24 0.29
C SER A 164 7.96 3.19 0.20
N ALA A 165 8.52 2.13 -0.39
CA ALA A 165 9.96 1.96 -0.57
C ALA A 165 10.51 2.61 -1.87
N PHE A 166 9.64 3.03 -2.79
CA PHE A 166 10.05 3.59 -4.08
C PHE A 166 10.41 5.09 -3.98
N SER A 167 11.69 5.39 -3.80
CA SER A 167 12.24 6.76 -3.82
C SER A 167 12.95 7.13 -5.14
N ALA A 168 13.02 6.19 -6.10
CA ALA A 168 13.84 6.35 -7.29
C ALA A 168 13.36 7.48 -8.24
N HIS A 169 12.12 7.93 -8.09
CA HIS A 169 11.56 9.11 -8.78
C HIS A 169 12.15 10.45 -8.33
N GLU A 170 12.85 10.49 -7.19
CA GLU A 170 13.53 11.70 -6.69
C GLU A 170 14.99 11.77 -7.16
N ASN A 171 15.50 10.69 -7.76
CA ASN A 171 16.89 10.58 -8.19
C ASN A 171 17.01 10.74 -9.71
N GLU A 172 17.44 11.93 -10.14
CA GLU A 172 17.56 12.26 -11.57
C GLU A 172 18.51 11.32 -12.32
N THR A 173 19.63 10.90 -11.71
CA THR A 173 20.56 9.96 -12.32
C THR A 173 19.91 8.59 -12.58
N PHE A 174 19.03 8.14 -11.66
CA PHE A 174 18.26 6.92 -11.87
C PHE A 174 17.27 7.07 -13.02
N ILE A 175 16.57 8.22 -13.08
CA ILE A 175 15.60 8.53 -14.13
C ILE A 175 16.26 8.54 -15.50
N GLU A 176 17.33 9.34 -15.65
CA GLU A 176 18.07 9.48 -16.89
C GLU A 176 18.69 8.17 -17.36
N ARG A 177 19.10 7.28 -16.42
CA ARG A 177 19.69 5.99 -16.78
C ARG A 177 18.65 4.98 -17.26
N ASN A 178 17.45 4.97 -16.68
CA ASN A 178 16.51 3.85 -16.83
C ASN A 178 15.26 4.14 -17.67
N PHE A 179 14.91 5.42 -17.89
CA PHE A 179 13.70 5.81 -18.62
C PHE A 179 14.05 6.56 -19.91
N THR A 180 13.28 6.32 -20.97
CA THR A 180 13.39 7.06 -22.22
C THR A 180 12.87 8.48 -22.05
N ASP A 181 13.26 9.39 -22.93
CA ASP A 181 12.82 10.79 -22.86
C ASP A 181 11.28 10.91 -22.94
N GLN A 182 10.64 10.02 -23.70
CA GLN A 182 9.17 9.96 -23.79
C GLN A 182 8.51 9.49 -22.48
N GLU A 183 9.12 8.53 -21.79
CA GLU A 183 8.64 8.07 -20.49
C GLU A 183 8.80 9.14 -19.41
N GLN A 184 9.93 9.86 -19.44
CA GLN A 184 10.21 10.97 -18.53
C GLN A 184 9.21 12.10 -18.73
N GLU A 185 8.99 12.52 -19.99
CA GLU A 185 8.04 13.58 -20.31
C GLU A 185 6.63 13.22 -19.82
N PHE A 186 6.19 11.99 -20.09
CA PHE A 186 4.90 11.53 -19.60
C PHE A 186 4.80 11.55 -18.07
N ALA A 187 5.83 11.02 -17.40
CA ALA A 187 5.79 10.88 -15.94
C ALA A 187 5.80 12.25 -15.26
N ARG A 188 6.57 13.21 -15.77
CA ARG A 188 6.63 14.59 -15.26
C ARG A 188 5.32 15.36 -15.47
N GLN A 189 4.59 15.08 -16.57
CA GLN A 189 3.26 15.65 -16.83
C GLN A 189 2.13 14.97 -16.04
N SER A 190 2.39 13.85 -15.37
CA SER A 190 1.38 13.12 -14.61
C SER A 190 1.09 13.81 -13.27
N LEU A 191 -0.17 13.76 -12.83
CA LEU A 191 -0.59 14.30 -11.53
C LEU A 191 0.15 13.66 -10.35
N ASP A 192 0.49 12.37 -10.49
CA ASP A 192 1.29 11.62 -9.54
C ASP A 192 2.53 11.06 -10.25
N GLN A 193 3.65 11.77 -10.11
CA GLN A 193 4.92 11.40 -10.75
C GLN A 193 5.49 10.11 -10.16
N LYS A 194 5.38 9.93 -8.84
CA LYS A 194 5.86 8.75 -8.13
C LYS A 194 5.18 7.50 -8.69
N MET A 195 3.86 7.53 -8.81
CA MET A 195 3.07 6.44 -9.40
C MET A 195 3.42 6.20 -10.86
N ALA A 196 3.61 7.25 -11.66
CA ALA A 196 3.94 7.13 -13.07
C ALA A 196 5.31 6.49 -13.32
N PHE A 197 6.32 6.83 -12.50
CA PHE A 197 7.64 6.21 -12.57
C PHE A 197 7.64 4.79 -12.00
N ALA A 198 7.02 4.57 -10.84
CA ALA A 198 6.95 3.27 -10.21
C ALA A 198 6.21 2.23 -11.07
N SER A 199 5.11 2.63 -11.72
CA SER A 199 4.34 1.76 -12.64
C SER A 199 5.19 1.31 -13.82
N ARG A 200 5.97 2.22 -14.40
CA ARG A 200 6.88 1.91 -15.49
C ARG A 200 8.06 1.06 -15.06
N TRP A 201 8.57 1.30 -13.85
CA TRP A 201 9.64 0.49 -13.29
C TRP A 201 9.20 -0.97 -13.11
N ALA A 202 8.04 -1.19 -12.46
CA ALA A 202 7.45 -2.51 -12.32
C ALA A 202 7.25 -3.19 -13.69
N ALA A 203 6.72 -2.44 -14.67
CA ALA A 203 6.53 -2.95 -16.02
C ALA A 203 7.84 -3.34 -16.71
N LYS A 204 8.89 -2.52 -16.60
CA LYS A 204 10.21 -2.81 -17.17
C LYS A 204 10.80 -4.09 -16.57
N GLU A 205 10.69 -4.28 -15.25
CA GLU A 205 11.17 -5.48 -14.55
C GLU A 205 10.36 -6.73 -14.92
N ALA A 206 9.04 -6.61 -15.02
CA ALA A 206 8.18 -7.70 -15.49
C ALA A 206 8.56 -8.12 -16.93
N VAL A 207 8.75 -7.17 -17.84
CA VAL A 207 9.20 -7.46 -19.21
C VAL A 207 10.60 -8.06 -19.23
N PHE A 208 11.54 -7.54 -18.43
CA PHE A 208 12.89 -8.08 -18.35
C PHE A 208 12.89 -9.56 -17.92
N LYS A 209 12.11 -9.91 -16.89
CA LYS A 209 11.92 -11.31 -16.45
C LYS A 209 11.24 -12.16 -17.53
N CYS A 210 10.30 -11.59 -18.27
CA CYS A 210 9.62 -12.27 -19.37
C CYS A 210 10.58 -12.62 -20.53
N LEU A 211 11.63 -11.82 -20.77
CA LEU A 211 12.64 -12.10 -21.81
C LEU A 211 13.56 -13.28 -21.48
N GLN A 212 13.60 -13.74 -20.22
CA GLN A 212 14.43 -14.87 -19.74
C GLN A 212 15.92 -14.77 -20.13
N THR A 213 16.47 -13.55 -20.15
CA THR A 213 17.88 -13.34 -20.50
C THR A 213 18.78 -13.21 -19.28
N GLN A 214 20.06 -13.54 -19.46
CA GLN A 214 21.05 -13.36 -18.42
C GLN A 214 21.21 -11.88 -18.08
N THR A 215 21.17 -11.56 -16.79
CA THR A 215 21.42 -10.20 -16.31
C THR A 215 22.85 -9.78 -16.62
N LYS A 216 23.04 -8.52 -17.03
CA LYS A 216 24.36 -7.88 -17.14
C LYS A 216 24.85 -7.32 -15.79
N GLY A 217 24.18 -7.69 -14.69
CA GLY A 217 24.41 -7.21 -13.34
C GLY A 217 23.22 -6.40 -12.80
N ALA A 218 23.13 -6.27 -11.48
CA ALA A 218 22.02 -5.59 -10.79
C ALA A 218 21.84 -4.10 -11.14
N GLY A 219 22.83 -3.48 -11.78
CA GLY A 219 22.80 -2.08 -12.20
C GLY A 219 22.65 -1.87 -13.71
N ALA A 220 22.32 -2.91 -14.50
CA ALA A 220 22.14 -2.77 -15.94
C ALA A 220 21.01 -1.77 -16.26
N ALA A 221 21.24 -0.89 -17.24
CA ALA A 221 20.25 0.13 -17.60
C ALA A 221 19.00 -0.52 -18.22
N MET A 222 17.82 -0.09 -17.79
CA MET A 222 16.53 -0.62 -18.30
C MET A 222 15.92 0.22 -19.43
N LYS A 223 16.67 1.18 -19.98
CA LYS A 223 16.19 2.10 -21.03
C LYS A 223 15.82 1.39 -22.34
N ASP A 224 16.40 0.22 -22.60
CA ASP A 224 16.09 -0.59 -23.79
C ASP A 224 14.69 -1.22 -23.75
N ILE A 225 14.00 -1.17 -22.61
CA ILE A 225 12.61 -1.60 -22.46
C ILE A 225 11.76 -0.35 -22.27
N GLU A 226 11.03 0.08 -23.30
CA GLU A 226 10.20 1.28 -23.26
C GLU A 226 8.73 0.93 -23.07
N ILE A 227 8.07 1.58 -22.12
CA ILE A 227 6.65 1.39 -21.81
C ILE A 227 5.86 2.58 -22.36
N VAL A 228 5.14 2.32 -23.45
CA VAL A 228 4.37 3.33 -24.18
C VAL A 228 2.92 3.28 -23.73
N LYS A 229 2.36 4.44 -23.34
CA LYS A 229 0.93 4.57 -23.05
C LYS A 229 0.13 4.40 -24.35
N SER A 230 -0.91 3.57 -24.31
CA SER A 230 -1.89 3.43 -25.39
C SER A 230 -3.30 3.75 -24.89
N ALA A 231 -4.27 3.83 -25.80
CA ALA A 231 -5.68 4.05 -25.46
C ALA A 231 -6.28 2.85 -24.71
N ASP A 232 -5.80 1.64 -25.02
CA ASP A 232 -6.28 0.40 -24.40
C ASP A 232 -5.36 -0.04 -23.25
N ALA A 233 -4.28 -0.76 -23.58
CA ALA A 233 -3.30 -1.32 -22.64
C ALA A 233 -1.89 -0.76 -22.91
N PRO A 234 -1.02 -0.67 -21.89
CA PRO A 234 0.37 -0.25 -22.09
C PRO A 234 1.07 -1.19 -23.08
N LYS A 235 1.81 -0.60 -24.02
CA LYS A 235 2.56 -1.34 -25.04
C LYS A 235 4.04 -1.36 -24.71
N VAL A 236 4.68 -2.49 -24.97
CA VAL A 236 6.12 -2.68 -24.79
C VAL A 236 6.82 -2.42 -26.11
N LYS A 237 7.81 -1.53 -26.10
CA LYS A 237 8.72 -1.31 -27.22
C LYS A 237 10.13 -1.65 -26.78
N LEU A 238 10.67 -2.71 -27.34
CA LEU A 238 12.05 -3.12 -27.07
C LEU A 238 12.99 -2.39 -28.01
N HIS A 239 14.20 -2.10 -27.53
CA HIS A 239 15.29 -1.52 -28.29
C HIS A 239 16.56 -2.38 -28.16
N ASN A 240 17.52 -2.13 -29.05
CA ASN A 240 18.89 -2.64 -28.99
C ASN A 240 19.01 -4.13 -28.58
N ASP A 241 19.52 -4.38 -27.37
CA ASP A 241 19.85 -5.71 -26.86
C ASP A 241 18.60 -6.48 -26.46
N CYS A 242 17.57 -5.77 -25.99
CA CYS A 242 16.29 -6.38 -25.62
C CYS A 242 15.53 -6.90 -26.85
N ILE A 243 15.65 -6.26 -28.02
CA ILE A 243 15.10 -6.82 -29.28
C ILE A 243 15.79 -8.14 -29.62
N ARG A 244 17.12 -8.21 -29.50
CA ARG A 244 17.89 -9.43 -29.82
C ARG A 244 17.57 -10.56 -28.85
N ALA A 245 17.39 -10.22 -27.57
CA ALA A 245 16.92 -11.11 -26.52
C ALA A 245 15.54 -11.71 -26.87
N ALA A 246 14.54 -10.88 -27.17
CA ALA A 246 13.20 -11.34 -27.52
C ALA A 246 13.20 -12.28 -28.73
N ARG A 247 13.94 -11.93 -29.79
CA ARG A 247 14.08 -12.77 -30.99
C ARG A 247 14.75 -14.11 -30.68
N LYS A 248 15.79 -14.13 -29.83
CA LYS A 248 16.45 -15.37 -29.41
C LYS A 248 15.53 -16.27 -28.58
N ALA A 249 14.67 -15.67 -27.75
CA ALA A 249 13.64 -16.36 -26.99
C ALA A 249 12.43 -16.80 -27.85
N GLY A 250 12.41 -16.46 -29.15
CA GLY A 250 11.32 -16.80 -30.06
C GLY A 250 10.02 -16.04 -29.80
N LEU A 251 10.10 -14.89 -29.13
CA LEU A 251 8.94 -14.05 -28.80
C LEU A 251 8.59 -13.14 -29.99
N GLU A 252 7.33 -13.18 -30.40
CA GLU A 252 6.76 -12.32 -31.43
C GLU A 252 6.12 -11.06 -30.81
N ASP A 253 5.49 -11.22 -29.65
CA ASP A 253 4.82 -10.14 -28.94
C ASP A 253 4.97 -10.30 -27.41
N ILE A 254 4.86 -9.18 -26.69
CA ILE A 254 4.84 -9.14 -25.23
C ILE A 254 3.64 -8.31 -24.79
N GLN A 255 2.68 -8.99 -24.16
CA GLN A 255 1.55 -8.32 -23.54
C GLN A 255 1.89 -7.91 -22.12
N LEU A 256 1.40 -6.76 -21.70
CA LEU A 256 1.68 -6.17 -20.40
C LEU A 256 0.40 -5.70 -19.74
N SER A 257 0.29 -5.97 -18.44
CA SER A 257 -0.71 -5.39 -17.55
C SER A 257 -0.05 -4.83 -16.31
N ILE A 258 -0.56 -3.71 -15.82
CA ILE A 258 -0.15 -3.06 -14.58
C ILE A 258 -1.40 -2.92 -13.72
N SER A 259 -1.35 -3.42 -12.51
CA SER A 259 -2.44 -3.35 -11.53
C SER A 259 -1.98 -2.55 -10.31
N HIS A 260 -2.88 -1.70 -9.84
CA HIS A 260 -2.65 -0.77 -8.73
C HIS A 260 -3.32 -1.30 -7.46
N GLY A 261 -2.56 -1.31 -6.37
CA GLY A 261 -3.05 -1.42 -5.01
C GLY A 261 -2.91 -0.08 -4.26
N GLU A 262 -3.42 0.00 -3.03
CA GLU A 262 -3.29 1.19 -2.18
C GLU A 262 -1.81 1.57 -1.93
N ASP A 263 -0.94 0.56 -1.74
CA ASP A 263 0.46 0.71 -1.33
C ASP A 263 1.46 -0.04 -2.22
N CYS A 264 1.00 -0.72 -3.27
CA CYS A 264 1.88 -1.47 -4.16
C CYS A 264 1.41 -1.45 -5.61
N LEU A 265 2.30 -1.83 -6.51
CA LEU A 265 2.05 -2.05 -7.93
C LEU A 265 2.45 -3.46 -8.29
N ILE A 266 1.64 -4.12 -9.12
CA ILE A 266 2.00 -5.40 -9.74
C ILE A 266 1.99 -5.23 -11.25
N ALA A 267 3.07 -5.62 -11.90
CA ALA A 267 3.14 -5.72 -13.35
C ALA A 267 3.27 -7.19 -13.76
N VAL A 268 2.51 -7.58 -14.78
CA VAL A 268 2.57 -8.91 -15.39
C VAL A 268 2.83 -8.77 -16.88
N ALA A 269 3.88 -9.41 -17.35
CA ALA A 269 4.23 -9.51 -18.76
C ALA A 269 4.08 -10.96 -19.23
N ILE A 270 3.45 -11.16 -20.39
CA ILE A 270 3.27 -12.47 -21.05
C ILE A 270 3.91 -12.42 -22.42
N GLY A 271 4.88 -13.30 -22.65
CA GLY A 271 5.57 -13.47 -23.93
C GLY A 271 4.84 -14.46 -24.82
N ILE A 272 4.51 -14.02 -26.03
CA ILE A 272 3.81 -14.81 -27.04
C ILE A 272 4.84 -15.28 -28.07
N ALA A 273 4.92 -16.59 -28.30
CA ALA A 273 5.80 -17.17 -29.32
C ALA A 273 5.07 -17.41 -30.64
N GLU A 274 5.84 -17.40 -31.73
CA GLU A 274 5.35 -17.74 -33.07
C GLU A 274 4.85 -19.21 -33.09
N ASN A 275 3.77 -19.46 -33.83
CA ASN A 275 3.20 -20.80 -33.97
C ASN A 275 4.05 -21.68 -34.91
N ARG A 276 5.22 -22.11 -34.43
CA ARG A 276 6.02 -23.16 -35.09
C ARG A 276 5.76 -24.50 -34.39
N PRO A 277 5.49 -25.59 -35.14
CA PRO A 277 5.39 -26.91 -34.54
C PRO A 277 6.70 -27.21 -33.80
N ALA A 278 6.58 -27.72 -32.56
CA ALA A 278 7.71 -28.08 -31.73
C ALA A 278 8.67 -28.98 -32.51
N ARG A 279 9.92 -28.53 -32.69
CA ARG A 279 10.95 -29.26 -33.46
C ARG A 279 11.69 -30.33 -32.66
N TYR A 280 11.18 -30.71 -31.49
CA TYR A 280 11.81 -31.72 -30.65
C TYR A 280 10.78 -32.73 -30.14
N THR A 281 10.92 -33.97 -30.61
CA THR A 281 10.63 -35.17 -29.84
C THR A 281 11.90 -35.49 -29.04
N LEU A 282 11.76 -35.82 -27.75
CA LEU A 282 12.85 -36.30 -26.89
C LEU A 282 13.59 -37.48 -27.51
#